data_AF-A0A2U3P8W2-F1
#
_entry.id   AF-A0A2U3P8W2-F1
#
_cell.length_a   1.000
_cell.length_b   1.000
_cell.length_c   1.000
_cell.angle_alpha   90.00
_cell.angle_beta   90.00
_cell.angle_gamma   90.00
#
_symmetry.space_group_name_H-M   'P 1'
#
loop_
_entity.id
_entity.type
_entity.pdbx_description
1 polymer ?
#
loop_
_entity_poly.entity_id
_entity_poly.type
_entity_poly.pdbx_seq_one_letter_code
_entity_poly.pdbx_strand_id
1 'polypeptide(L)'
;LENQLAEAITRLYSVFDCYRRPGELAVCPRCAAADVDPARLARADVRDWSDADLVAIHVLSLPDDALRHFLPRVFEVLLGDQWAAFEFGLKRLKGRTIGWPLAERDAIDNVLKTAWERMLATYPTAIGYVSSAADLLELADQLDLPISSFLDIMDQRPVAAADLHLASLVDFAYTTSENVVSAPIKAWLTRPAIGQRLEDAFHHATDDATADSLAAAHELWQTCTPGA
;
A
#
# COMPACT_ATOMS: atom_id res chain seq x y z
N LEU A 1 16.11 -5.84 0.60
CA LEU A 1 14.70 -5.39 0.68
C LEU A 1 14.57 -4.09 1.49
N GLU A 2 15.02 -4.01 2.74
CA GLU A 2 14.97 -2.75 3.50
C GLU A 2 15.76 -1.61 2.83
N ASN A 3 17.03 -1.87 2.47
CA ASN A 3 17.84 -0.90 1.74
C ASN A 3 17.25 -0.51 0.37
N GLN A 4 16.60 -1.47 -0.32
CA GLN A 4 15.96 -1.22 -1.63
C GLN A 4 14.75 -0.31 -1.50
N LEU A 5 13.96 -0.44 -0.42
CA LEU A 5 12.82 0.45 -0.18
C LEU A 5 13.32 1.87 0.14
N ALA A 6 14.36 2.02 0.95
CA ALA A 6 14.97 3.32 1.24
C ALA A 6 15.55 3.98 -0.03
N GLU A 7 16.17 3.20 -0.91
CA GLU A 7 16.65 3.67 -2.22
C GLU A 7 15.48 4.11 -3.13
N ALA A 8 14.39 3.33 -3.16
CA ALA A 8 13.20 3.67 -3.92
C ALA A 8 12.56 4.98 -3.44
N ILE A 9 12.48 5.19 -2.11
CA ILE A 9 12.01 6.45 -1.51
C ILE A 9 12.97 7.59 -1.84
N THR A 10 14.28 7.38 -1.76
CA THR A 10 15.28 8.40 -2.14
C THR A 10 15.13 8.84 -3.59
N ARG A 11 14.88 7.89 -4.49
CA ARG A 11 14.59 8.18 -5.90
C ARG A 11 13.26 8.93 -6.06
N LEU A 12 12.24 8.57 -5.29
CA LEU A 12 10.97 9.29 -5.27
C LEU A 12 11.18 10.77 -4.92
N TYR A 13 11.94 11.07 -3.88
CA TYR A 13 12.32 12.45 -3.56
C TYR A 13 12.99 13.17 -4.74
N SER A 14 13.96 12.53 -5.40
CA SER A 14 14.68 13.14 -6.53
C SER A 14 13.77 13.46 -7.71
N VAL A 15 12.75 12.65 -7.99
CA VAL A 15 11.81 12.87 -9.11
C VAL A 15 10.88 14.04 -8.82
N PHE A 16 10.46 14.20 -7.56
CA PHE A 16 9.50 15.22 -7.14
C PHE A 16 10.16 16.53 -6.65
N ASP A 17 11.49 16.61 -6.61
CA ASP A 17 12.24 17.81 -6.17
C ASP A 17 11.99 19.06 -7.02
N CYS A 18 11.49 18.89 -8.25
CA CYS A 18 11.13 20.00 -9.12
C CYS A 18 9.91 20.80 -8.62
N TYR A 19 9.07 20.20 -7.77
CA TYR A 19 7.89 20.85 -7.21
C TYR A 19 8.27 21.76 -6.04
N ARG A 20 7.94 23.04 -6.19
CA ARG A 20 8.23 24.03 -5.17
C ARG A 20 7.29 23.87 -3.98
N ARG A 21 7.85 24.09 -2.81
CA ARG A 21 7.07 24.28 -1.59
C ARG A 21 6.04 25.39 -1.78
N PRO A 22 4.76 25.19 -1.42
CA PRO A 22 3.75 26.24 -1.45
C PRO A 22 4.15 27.41 -0.53
N GLY A 23 3.94 28.64 -1.00
CA GLY A 23 4.31 29.86 -0.26
C GLY A 23 3.48 30.06 1.02
N GLU A 24 2.24 29.58 1.04
CA GLU A 24 1.37 29.58 2.21
C GLU A 24 0.86 28.16 2.46
N LEU A 25 0.95 27.70 3.71
CA LEU A 25 0.39 26.43 4.17
C LEU A 25 -0.64 26.72 5.25
N ALA A 26 -1.90 26.39 4.97
CA ALA A 26 -2.98 26.55 5.93
C ALA A 26 -2.96 25.37 6.92
N VAL A 27 -2.74 25.66 8.19
CA VAL A 27 -2.83 24.67 9.27
C VAL A 27 -4.29 24.56 9.70
N CYS A 28 -4.86 23.35 9.64
CA CYS A 28 -6.21 23.08 10.10
C CYS A 28 -6.27 23.17 11.63
N PRO A 29 -7.08 24.07 12.22
CA PRO A 29 -7.16 24.23 13.67
C PRO A 29 -7.84 23.05 14.39
N ARG A 30 -8.50 22.15 13.65
CA ARG A 30 -9.14 20.94 14.20
C ARG A 30 -8.30 19.68 14.02
N CYS A 31 -7.26 19.74 13.19
CA CYS A 31 -6.50 18.59 12.74
C CYS A 31 -5.06 18.66 13.24
N ALA A 32 -4.55 19.87 13.43
CA ALA A 32 -3.29 20.10 14.11
C ALA A 32 -3.39 19.64 15.57
N ALA A 33 -2.47 18.77 15.97
CA ALA A 33 -2.21 18.53 17.37
C ALA A 33 -1.71 19.82 18.03
N ALA A 34 -1.86 19.92 19.36
CA ALA A 34 -1.56 21.13 20.12
C ALA A 34 -0.08 21.56 20.04
N ASP A 35 0.80 20.67 19.62
CA ASP A 35 2.25 20.85 19.49
C ASP A 35 2.71 21.22 18.07
N VAL A 36 1.81 21.30 17.09
CA VAL A 36 2.15 21.75 15.74
C VAL A 36 2.46 23.24 15.75
N ASP A 37 3.74 23.60 15.52
CA ASP A 37 4.21 24.97 15.38
C ASP A 37 4.31 25.39 13.89
N PRO A 38 3.43 26.28 13.39
CA PRO A 38 3.48 26.77 12.01
C PRO A 38 4.82 27.45 11.66
N ALA A 39 5.49 28.10 12.62
CA ALA A 39 6.76 28.78 12.39
C ALA A 39 7.93 27.78 12.27
N ARG A 40 7.85 26.62 12.94
CA ARG A 40 8.76 25.49 12.69
C ARG A 40 8.51 24.93 11.29
N LEU A 41 7.26 24.62 10.96
CA LEU A 41 6.91 24.05 9.65
C LEU A 41 7.41 24.93 8.52
N ALA A 42 7.23 26.26 8.62
CA ALA A 42 7.69 27.24 7.62
C ALA A 42 9.18 27.15 7.27
N ARG A 43 10.02 26.64 8.18
CA ARG A 43 11.50 26.60 8.04
C ARG A 43 12.08 25.19 7.88
N ALA A 44 11.34 24.17 8.29
CA ALA A 44 11.80 22.79 8.26
C ALA A 44 11.88 22.24 6.82
N ASP A 45 12.87 21.37 6.59
CA ASP A 45 12.89 20.49 5.41
C ASP A 45 11.70 19.53 5.51
N VAL A 46 11.04 19.26 4.39
CA VAL A 46 9.89 18.34 4.34
C VAL A 46 10.25 16.93 4.83
N ARG A 47 11.53 16.52 4.73
CA ARG A 47 12.02 15.25 5.26
C ARG A 47 11.93 15.16 6.80
N ASP A 48 11.96 16.29 7.48
CA ASP A 48 11.87 16.36 8.95
C ASP A 48 10.42 16.43 9.46
N TRP A 49 9.42 16.45 8.57
CA TRP A 49 8.02 16.61 8.95
C TRP A 49 7.47 15.32 9.54
N SER A 50 6.80 15.42 10.69
CA SER A 50 6.11 14.27 11.26
C SER A 50 4.84 13.94 10.46
N ASP A 51 4.29 12.78 10.80
CA ASP A 51 2.97 12.33 10.40
C ASP A 51 1.89 13.35 10.85
N ALA A 52 1.98 13.85 12.08
CA ALA A 52 1.10 14.91 12.59
C ALA A 52 1.19 16.22 11.78
N ASP A 53 2.38 16.58 11.28
CA ASP A 53 2.58 17.78 10.45
C ASP A 53 1.85 17.68 9.10
N LEU A 54 1.90 16.50 8.48
CA LEU A 54 1.22 16.23 7.21
C LEU A 54 -0.31 16.23 7.37
N VAL A 55 -0.82 15.72 8.49
CA VAL A 55 -2.24 15.77 8.85
C VAL A 55 -2.68 17.21 9.12
N ALA A 56 -1.86 17.99 9.82
CA ALA A 56 -2.17 19.37 10.19
C ALA A 56 -2.43 20.26 8.97
N ILE A 57 -1.78 20.01 7.83
CA ILE A 57 -1.99 20.76 6.58
C ILE A 57 -2.99 20.10 5.61
N HIS A 58 -3.62 18.99 5.99
CA HIS A 58 -4.44 18.15 5.10
C HIS A 58 -3.74 17.84 3.76
N VAL A 59 -2.53 17.29 3.82
CA VAL A 59 -1.67 17.13 2.64
C VAL A 59 -2.37 16.52 1.42
N LEU A 60 -3.25 15.53 1.61
CA LEU A 60 -3.99 14.86 0.53
C LEU A 60 -5.10 15.70 -0.12
N SER A 61 -5.49 16.82 0.49
CA SER A 61 -6.47 17.75 -0.05
C SER A 61 -5.82 18.96 -0.74
N LEU A 62 -4.48 19.03 -0.77
CA LEU A 62 -3.77 20.08 -1.48
C LEU A 62 -3.95 19.94 -3.00
N PRO A 63 -3.82 21.06 -3.76
CA PRO A 63 -3.69 21.02 -5.22
C PRO A 63 -2.52 20.14 -5.66
N ASP A 64 -2.56 19.64 -6.90
CA ASP A 64 -1.59 18.64 -7.40
C ASP A 64 -0.13 19.05 -7.20
N ASP A 65 0.31 20.25 -7.64
CA ASP A 65 1.72 20.66 -7.47
C ASP A 65 2.16 20.71 -6.01
N ALA A 66 1.26 21.15 -5.12
CA ALA A 66 1.50 21.19 -3.69
C ALA A 66 1.55 19.77 -3.10
N LEU A 67 0.60 18.90 -3.46
CA LEU A 67 0.61 17.49 -3.06
C LEU A 67 1.90 16.81 -3.52
N ARG A 68 2.30 17.00 -4.78
CA ARG A 68 3.51 16.41 -5.38
C ARG A 68 4.78 16.81 -4.63
N HIS A 69 4.87 18.05 -4.13
CA HIS A 69 5.97 18.46 -3.26
C HIS A 69 6.06 17.62 -1.97
N PHE A 70 4.93 17.34 -1.32
CA PHE A 70 4.89 16.59 -0.06
C PHE A 70 4.79 15.06 -0.24
N LEU A 71 4.48 14.59 -1.44
CA LEU A 71 4.16 13.19 -1.70
C LEU A 71 5.29 12.23 -1.29
N PRO A 72 6.58 12.49 -1.58
CA PRO A 72 7.65 11.60 -1.14
C PRO A 72 7.65 11.37 0.37
N ARG A 73 7.36 12.42 1.16
CA ARG A 73 7.27 12.32 2.62
C ARG A 73 6.05 11.54 3.06
N VAL A 74 4.91 11.69 2.37
CA VAL A 74 3.72 10.87 2.63
C VAL A 74 4.06 9.39 2.49
N PHE A 75 4.76 8.98 1.42
CA PHE A 75 5.16 7.58 1.24
C PHE A 75 6.18 7.10 2.26
N GLU A 76 7.18 7.94 2.58
CA GLU A 76 8.20 7.60 3.57
C GLU A 76 7.58 7.34 4.94
N VAL A 77 6.69 8.21 5.41
CA VAL A 77 5.99 8.03 6.69
C VAL A 77 5.03 6.85 6.63
N LEU A 78 4.24 6.72 5.55
CA LEU A 78 3.26 5.64 5.40
C LEU A 78 3.91 4.25 5.43
N LEU A 79 5.10 4.09 4.84
CA LEU A 79 5.80 2.81 4.76
C LEU A 79 6.85 2.59 5.85
N GLY A 80 7.21 3.65 6.60
CA GLY A 80 8.19 3.61 7.69
C GLY A 80 7.55 3.44 9.08
N ASP A 81 6.45 4.13 9.34
CA ASP A 81 5.84 4.22 10.68
C ASP A 81 4.41 3.66 10.70
N GLN A 82 3.97 3.17 11.87
CA GLN A 82 2.57 2.82 12.09
C GLN A 82 1.75 4.10 12.30
N TRP A 83 1.31 4.68 11.18
CA TRP A 83 0.63 5.97 11.20
C TRP A 83 -0.88 5.83 11.43
N ALA A 84 -1.33 6.11 12.66
CA ALA A 84 -2.73 5.92 13.05
C ALA A 84 -3.73 6.98 12.51
N ALA A 85 -3.26 8.10 11.95
CA ALA A 85 -4.11 9.29 11.72
C ALA A 85 -4.65 9.47 10.28
N PHE A 86 -4.31 8.58 9.34
CA PHE A 86 -4.48 8.84 7.90
C PHE A 86 -5.71 8.23 7.22
N GLU A 87 -6.68 7.70 7.96
CA GLU A 87 -7.86 7.00 7.40
C GLU A 87 -8.81 7.89 6.55
N PHE A 88 -8.71 9.22 6.59
CA PHE A 88 -9.73 10.07 5.96
C PHE A 88 -9.43 10.53 4.53
N GLY A 89 -8.28 10.18 3.95
CA GLY A 89 -7.80 10.88 2.75
C GLY A 89 -7.33 10.06 1.57
N LEU A 90 -6.77 8.85 1.73
CA LEU A 90 -6.02 8.20 0.62
C LEU A 90 -6.89 7.93 -0.61
N LYS A 91 -8.18 7.63 -0.42
CA LYS A 91 -9.18 7.52 -1.50
C LYS A 91 -9.28 8.75 -2.40
N ARG A 92 -8.87 9.93 -1.92
CA ARG A 92 -8.81 11.18 -2.71
C ARG A 92 -7.68 11.19 -3.73
N LEU A 93 -6.71 10.27 -3.64
CA LEU A 93 -5.64 10.13 -4.63
C LEU A 93 -6.15 9.49 -5.94
N LYS A 94 -7.23 8.72 -5.86
CA LYS A 94 -7.85 8.03 -6.99
C LYS A 94 -8.17 9.02 -8.12
N GLY A 95 -7.70 8.72 -9.33
CA GLY A 95 -7.88 9.51 -10.53
C GLY A 95 -6.95 10.72 -10.65
N ARG A 96 -6.19 11.09 -9.60
CA ARG A 96 -5.30 12.25 -9.64
C ARG A 96 -4.02 11.94 -10.40
N THR A 97 -3.48 10.73 -10.25
CA THR A 97 -2.16 10.38 -10.78
C THR A 97 -2.17 10.07 -12.27
N ILE A 98 -3.34 9.75 -12.85
CA ILE A 98 -3.50 9.36 -14.27
C ILE A 98 -2.83 10.35 -15.22
N GLY A 99 -2.97 11.67 -14.97
CA GLY A 99 -2.42 12.72 -15.83
C GLY A 99 -0.97 13.10 -15.54
N TRP A 100 -0.34 12.51 -14.54
CA TRP A 100 1.00 12.91 -14.12
C TRP A 100 2.08 12.44 -15.11
N PRO A 101 3.23 13.13 -15.17
CA PRO A 101 4.38 12.69 -15.94
C PRO A 101 4.75 11.23 -15.69
N LEU A 102 5.18 10.52 -16.74
CA LEU A 102 5.52 9.10 -16.64
C LEU A 102 6.58 8.82 -15.56
N ALA A 103 7.61 9.67 -15.48
CA ALA A 103 8.67 9.52 -14.48
C ALA A 103 8.15 9.54 -13.03
N GLU A 104 7.10 10.33 -12.75
CA GLU A 104 6.46 10.41 -11.43
C GLU A 104 5.66 9.15 -11.13
N ARG A 105 4.85 8.70 -12.09
CA ARG A 105 4.07 7.45 -11.95
C ARG A 105 4.99 6.24 -11.79
N ASP A 106 6.07 6.16 -12.57
CA ASP A 106 7.06 5.09 -12.48
C ASP A 106 7.81 5.10 -11.13
N ALA A 107 8.06 6.28 -10.56
CA ALA A 107 8.68 6.38 -9.24
C ALA A 107 7.75 5.88 -8.13
N ILE A 108 6.45 6.21 -8.20
CA ILE A 108 5.43 5.71 -7.28
C ILE A 108 5.27 4.19 -7.41
N ASP A 109 5.15 3.70 -8.65
CA ASP A 109 5.05 2.26 -8.96
C ASP A 109 6.25 1.49 -8.41
N ASN A 110 7.47 2.02 -8.61
CA ASN A 110 8.68 1.40 -8.10
C ASN A 110 8.70 1.30 -6.57
N VAL A 111 8.27 2.34 -5.85
CA VAL A 111 8.18 2.30 -4.38
C VAL A 111 7.19 1.23 -3.93
N LEU A 112 5.98 1.22 -4.48
CA LEU A 112 4.96 0.25 -4.08
C LEU A 112 5.29 -1.18 -4.47
N LYS A 113 5.88 -1.42 -5.64
CA LYS A 113 6.38 -2.75 -6.02
C LYS A 113 7.50 -3.21 -5.10
N THR A 114 8.41 -2.33 -4.72
CA THR A 114 9.48 -2.69 -3.77
C THR A 114 8.91 -3.04 -2.39
N ALA A 115 7.92 -2.29 -1.91
CA ALA A 115 7.19 -2.61 -0.68
C ALA A 115 6.44 -3.95 -0.79
N TRP A 116 5.79 -4.20 -1.93
CA TRP A 116 5.09 -5.44 -2.21
C TRP A 116 6.02 -6.65 -2.20
N GLU A 117 7.16 -6.58 -2.89
CA GLU A 117 8.16 -7.65 -2.90
C GLU A 117 8.74 -7.91 -1.51
N ARG A 118 8.91 -6.86 -0.70
CA ARG A 118 9.30 -6.99 0.71
C ARG A 118 8.24 -7.71 1.52
N MET A 119 6.97 -7.33 1.35
CA MET A 119 5.85 -7.97 2.03
C MET A 119 5.78 -9.46 1.70
N LEU A 120 5.87 -9.83 0.42
CA LEU A 120 5.78 -11.23 0.00
C LEU A 120 6.99 -12.10 0.40
N ALA A 121 8.10 -11.50 0.82
CA ALA A 121 9.29 -12.23 1.24
C ALA A 121 9.20 -12.77 2.67
N THR A 122 8.32 -12.22 3.51
CA THR A 122 8.18 -12.60 4.92
C THR A 122 6.71 -12.60 5.37
N TYR A 123 6.35 -13.45 6.32
CA TYR A 123 5.00 -13.48 6.88
C TYR A 123 5.05 -13.76 8.40
N PRO A 124 4.29 -13.02 9.23
CA PRO A 124 3.59 -11.79 8.89
C PRO A 124 4.58 -10.66 8.58
N THR A 125 4.18 -9.69 7.74
CA THR A 125 4.99 -8.49 7.50
C THR A 125 4.12 -7.25 7.64
N ALA A 126 4.51 -6.36 8.54
CA ALA A 126 4.01 -5.00 8.59
C ALA A 126 5.04 -4.06 7.94
N ILE A 127 4.57 -3.23 7.01
CA ILE A 127 5.37 -2.17 6.37
C ILE A 127 4.70 -0.83 6.70
N GLY A 128 5.10 -0.25 7.82
CA GLY A 128 4.47 0.97 8.35
C GLY A 128 2.97 0.79 8.58
N TYR A 129 2.18 1.62 7.91
CA TYR A 129 0.72 1.58 7.89
C TYR A 129 0.15 0.34 7.20
N VAL A 130 0.86 -0.19 6.21
CA VAL A 130 0.39 -1.33 5.42
C VAL A 130 0.60 -2.62 6.22
N SER A 131 -0.48 -3.17 6.74
CA SER A 131 -0.48 -4.34 7.62
C SER A 131 -0.82 -5.65 6.91
N SER A 132 -1.46 -5.54 5.72
CA SER A 132 -1.93 -6.68 4.95
C SER A 132 -1.65 -6.51 3.45
N ALA A 133 -1.71 -7.63 2.73
CA ALA A 133 -1.65 -7.61 1.27
C ALA A 133 -2.81 -6.81 0.65
N ALA A 134 -3.98 -6.83 1.29
CA ALA A 134 -5.13 -6.06 0.85
C ALA A 134 -4.88 -4.55 0.96
N ASP A 135 -4.26 -4.08 2.06
CA ASP A 135 -3.94 -2.66 2.27
C ASP A 135 -3.03 -2.12 1.16
N LEU A 136 -2.01 -2.90 0.75
CA LEU A 136 -1.07 -2.47 -0.27
C LEU A 136 -1.73 -2.42 -1.65
N LEU A 137 -2.53 -3.44 -1.97
CA LEU A 137 -3.28 -3.48 -3.22
C LEU A 137 -4.33 -2.35 -3.29
N GLU A 138 -4.99 -2.02 -2.17
CA GLU A 138 -5.89 -0.86 -2.09
C GLU A 138 -5.12 0.43 -2.31
N LEU A 139 -3.96 0.61 -1.67
CA LEU A 139 -3.11 1.78 -1.88
C LEU A 139 -2.67 1.92 -3.35
N ALA A 140 -2.24 0.82 -3.98
CA ALA A 140 -1.91 0.81 -5.40
C ALA A 140 -3.11 1.21 -6.28
N ASP A 141 -4.31 0.72 -5.95
CA ASP A 141 -5.54 1.06 -6.66
C ASP A 141 -5.91 2.54 -6.51
N GLN A 142 -5.73 3.10 -5.31
CA GLN A 142 -5.94 4.52 -5.01
C GLN A 142 -4.91 5.43 -5.70
N LEU A 143 -3.78 4.89 -6.14
CA LEU A 143 -2.74 5.59 -6.91
C LEU A 143 -2.80 5.28 -8.41
N ASP A 144 -3.94 4.75 -8.87
CA ASP A 144 -4.21 4.42 -10.28
C ASP A 144 -3.16 3.49 -10.91
N LEU A 145 -2.48 2.67 -10.10
CA LEU A 145 -1.51 1.71 -10.58
C LEU A 145 -2.20 0.45 -11.12
N PRO A 146 -1.61 -0.22 -12.12
CA PRO A 146 -2.17 -1.45 -12.66
C PRO A 146 -2.06 -2.59 -11.65
N ILE A 147 -3.18 -2.92 -11.00
CA ILE A 147 -3.25 -4.00 -9.99
C ILE A 147 -2.76 -5.34 -10.54
N SER A 148 -2.98 -5.62 -11.82
CA SER A 148 -2.46 -6.82 -12.47
C SER A 148 -0.95 -6.98 -12.31
N SER A 149 -0.17 -5.89 -12.35
CA SER A 149 1.28 -5.97 -12.18
C SER A 149 1.71 -6.41 -10.77
N PHE A 150 0.93 -6.12 -9.73
CA PHE A 150 1.19 -6.59 -8.37
C PHE A 150 0.80 -8.06 -8.22
N LEU A 151 -0.33 -8.43 -8.81
CA LEU A 151 -0.81 -9.81 -8.84
C LEU A 151 0.13 -10.74 -9.62
N ASP A 152 0.70 -10.27 -10.73
CA ASP A 152 1.72 -10.99 -11.51
C ASP A 152 2.98 -11.26 -10.67
N ILE A 153 3.43 -10.30 -9.84
CA ILE A 153 4.56 -10.48 -8.92
C ILE A 153 4.25 -11.57 -7.88
N MET A 154 3.02 -11.60 -7.36
CA MET A 154 2.60 -12.64 -6.43
C MET A 154 2.57 -14.01 -7.11
N ASP A 155 2.00 -14.11 -8.33
CA ASP A 155 1.96 -15.33 -9.14
C ASP A 155 3.37 -15.90 -9.41
N GLN A 156 4.37 -15.04 -9.61
CA GLN A 156 5.75 -15.43 -9.88
C GLN A 156 6.56 -15.81 -8.62
N ARG A 157 5.96 -15.74 -7.43
CA ARG A 157 6.63 -15.99 -6.13
C ARG A 157 5.90 -17.07 -5.32
N PRO A 158 6.03 -18.36 -5.69
CA PRO A 158 5.47 -19.48 -4.93
C PRO A 158 6.37 -19.81 -3.73
N VAL A 159 6.38 -18.92 -2.74
CA VAL A 159 7.11 -19.09 -1.49
C VAL A 159 6.13 -19.06 -0.32
N ALA A 160 6.40 -19.81 0.74
CA ALA A 160 5.48 -19.99 1.87
C ALA A 160 4.93 -18.67 2.44
N ALA A 161 5.76 -17.63 2.55
CA ALA A 161 5.32 -16.31 3.00
C ALA A 161 4.28 -15.67 2.07
N ALA A 162 4.48 -15.75 0.75
CA ALA A 162 3.55 -15.23 -0.25
C ALA A 162 2.25 -16.04 -0.27
N ASP A 163 2.32 -17.35 -0.03
CA ASP A 163 1.13 -18.21 0.04
C ASP A 163 0.28 -17.91 1.28
N LEU A 164 0.90 -17.57 2.41
CA LEU A 164 0.19 -17.10 3.60
C LEU A 164 -0.46 -15.72 3.38
N HIS A 165 0.22 -14.79 2.69
CA HIS A 165 -0.41 -13.52 2.29
C HIS A 165 -1.57 -13.73 1.32
N LEU A 166 -1.48 -14.71 0.41
CA LEU A 166 -2.58 -15.10 -0.46
C LEU A 166 -3.75 -15.67 0.34
N ALA A 167 -3.49 -16.53 1.32
CA ALA A 167 -4.52 -17.05 2.22
C ALA A 167 -5.24 -15.93 2.97
N SER A 168 -4.50 -14.96 3.53
CA SER A 168 -5.09 -13.77 4.16
C SER A 168 -5.90 -12.91 3.19
N LEU A 169 -5.45 -12.77 1.94
CA LEU A 169 -6.16 -12.01 0.92
C LEU A 169 -7.49 -12.68 0.52
N VAL A 170 -7.50 -14.02 0.43
CA VAL A 170 -8.72 -14.82 0.19
C VAL A 170 -9.70 -14.66 1.34
N ASP A 171 -9.23 -14.81 2.57
CA ASP A 171 -10.04 -14.58 3.77
C ASP A 171 -10.65 -13.17 3.75
N PHE A 172 -9.83 -12.14 3.57
CA PHE A 172 -10.30 -10.75 3.49
C PHE A 172 -11.36 -10.56 2.39
N ALA A 173 -11.11 -11.09 1.18
CA ALA A 173 -11.97 -10.86 0.03
C ALA A 173 -13.35 -11.53 0.12
N TYR A 174 -13.46 -12.65 0.82
CA TYR A 174 -14.70 -13.43 0.91
C TYR A 174 -15.42 -13.33 2.26
N THR A 175 -14.76 -12.85 3.32
CA THR A 175 -15.39 -12.61 4.63
C THR A 175 -15.77 -11.15 4.86
N THR A 176 -15.08 -10.20 4.20
CA THR A 176 -15.40 -8.77 4.30
C THR A 176 -16.49 -8.39 3.28
N SER A 177 -17.24 -7.32 3.55
CA SER A 177 -18.31 -6.81 2.67
C SER A 177 -17.89 -6.77 1.20
N GLU A 178 -18.80 -7.18 0.29
CA GLU A 178 -18.54 -7.33 -1.14
C GLU A 178 -17.98 -6.07 -1.82
N ASN A 179 -18.10 -4.87 -1.26
CA ASN A 179 -17.65 -3.64 -1.90
C ASN A 179 -16.24 -3.18 -1.50
N VAL A 180 -15.51 -3.94 -0.68
CA VAL A 180 -14.19 -3.52 -0.18
C VAL A 180 -13.06 -3.90 -1.13
N VAL A 181 -13.11 -5.09 -1.72
CA VAL A 181 -12.08 -5.57 -2.66
C VAL A 181 -12.42 -5.16 -4.09
N SER A 182 -11.44 -4.57 -4.79
CA SER A 182 -11.62 -4.12 -6.17
C SER A 182 -11.90 -5.29 -7.13
N ALA A 183 -12.67 -5.02 -8.19
CA ALA A 183 -13.07 -6.04 -9.16
C ALA A 183 -11.90 -6.81 -9.81
N PRO A 184 -10.75 -6.19 -10.14
CA PRO A 184 -9.59 -6.92 -10.68
C PRO A 184 -9.04 -7.98 -9.73
N ILE A 185 -8.98 -7.68 -8.42
CA ILE A 185 -8.48 -8.62 -7.41
C ILE A 185 -9.45 -9.81 -7.30
N LYS A 186 -10.76 -9.52 -7.23
CA LYS A 186 -11.78 -10.58 -7.18
C LYS A 186 -11.72 -11.51 -8.39
N ALA A 187 -11.64 -10.95 -9.59
CA ALA A 187 -11.55 -11.73 -10.81
C ALA A 187 -10.27 -12.59 -10.87
N TRP A 188 -9.17 -12.09 -10.31
CA TRP A 188 -7.92 -12.86 -10.20
C TRP A 188 -8.02 -14.00 -9.17
N LEU A 189 -8.69 -13.75 -8.04
CA LEU A 189 -8.92 -14.75 -6.99
C LEU A 189 -9.80 -15.90 -7.49
N THR A 190 -10.74 -15.67 -8.42
CA THR A 190 -11.59 -16.74 -8.97
C THR A 190 -10.88 -17.70 -9.93
N ARG A 191 -9.58 -17.53 -10.19
CA ARG A 191 -8.84 -18.40 -11.11
C ARG A 191 -8.57 -19.77 -10.46
N PRO A 192 -8.69 -20.90 -11.19
CA PRO A 192 -8.45 -22.23 -10.62
C PRO A 192 -7.02 -22.43 -10.10
N ALA A 193 -6.06 -21.73 -10.71
CA ALA A 193 -4.67 -21.71 -10.26
C ALA A 193 -4.48 -21.20 -8.82
N ILE A 194 -5.40 -20.36 -8.31
CA ILE A 194 -5.37 -19.91 -6.91
C ILE A 194 -5.71 -21.05 -5.96
N GLY A 195 -6.76 -21.81 -6.27
CA GLY A 195 -7.12 -23.00 -5.51
C GLY A 195 -5.98 -24.02 -5.47
N GLN A 196 -5.43 -24.37 -6.64
CA GLN A 196 -4.30 -25.30 -6.73
C GLN A 196 -3.09 -24.81 -5.91
N ARG A 197 -2.78 -23.51 -5.98
CA ARG A 197 -1.66 -22.94 -5.22
C ARG A 197 -1.86 -23.06 -3.70
N LEU A 198 -3.07 -22.83 -3.20
CA LEU A 198 -3.37 -22.97 -1.77
C LEU A 198 -3.29 -24.44 -1.32
N GLU A 199 -3.81 -25.36 -2.14
CA GLU A 199 -3.74 -26.80 -1.88
C GLU A 199 -2.28 -27.30 -1.88
N ASP A 200 -1.50 -26.91 -2.88
CA ASP A 200 -0.08 -27.24 -2.96
C ASP A 200 0.67 -26.69 -1.75
N ALA A 201 0.43 -25.42 -1.39
CA ALA A 201 1.05 -24.80 -0.22
C ALA A 201 0.68 -25.52 1.09
N PHE A 202 -0.58 -25.94 1.25
CA PHE A 202 -1.03 -26.74 2.39
C PHE A 202 -0.22 -28.04 2.51
N HIS A 203 0.00 -28.75 1.41
CA HIS A 203 0.79 -29.99 1.41
C HIS A 203 2.28 -29.78 1.72
N HIS A 204 2.81 -28.59 1.51
CA HIS A 204 4.20 -28.23 1.83
C HIS A 204 4.36 -27.52 3.18
N ALA A 205 3.27 -27.26 3.91
CA ALA A 205 3.32 -26.60 5.20
C ALA A 205 4.15 -27.42 6.22
N THR A 206 4.97 -26.72 7.00
CA THR A 206 5.91 -27.35 7.96
C THR A 206 5.39 -27.38 9.39
N ASP A 207 4.27 -26.72 9.65
CA ASP A 207 3.63 -26.62 10.96
C ASP A 207 2.11 -26.56 10.82
N ASP A 208 1.41 -27.01 11.86
CA ASP A 208 -0.04 -27.15 11.87
C ASP A 208 -0.76 -25.81 11.70
N ALA A 209 -0.23 -24.71 12.27
CA ALA A 209 -0.88 -23.40 12.19
C ALA A 209 -0.88 -22.84 10.75
N THR A 210 0.23 -23.01 10.04
CA THR A 210 0.35 -22.69 8.62
C THR A 210 -0.58 -23.57 7.78
N ALA A 211 -0.60 -24.88 8.05
CA ALA A 211 -1.46 -25.82 7.33
C ALA A 211 -2.95 -25.48 7.52
N ASP A 212 -3.39 -25.22 8.74
CA ASP A 212 -4.77 -24.85 9.06
C ASP A 212 -5.19 -23.56 8.36
N SER A 213 -4.31 -22.55 8.32
CA SER A 213 -4.58 -21.28 7.64
C SER A 213 -4.75 -21.45 6.13
N LEU A 214 -3.89 -22.27 5.50
CA LEU A 214 -3.96 -22.54 4.06
C LEU A 214 -5.18 -23.41 3.70
N ALA A 215 -5.48 -24.41 4.52
CA ALA A 215 -6.67 -25.26 4.35
C ALA A 215 -7.96 -24.44 4.45
N ALA A 216 -8.09 -23.59 5.48
CA ALA A 216 -9.25 -22.73 5.66
C ALA A 216 -9.44 -21.76 4.48
N ALA A 217 -8.34 -21.15 3.99
CA ALA A 217 -8.40 -20.30 2.81
C ALA A 217 -8.80 -21.07 1.54
N HIS A 218 -8.30 -22.29 1.34
CA HIS A 218 -8.68 -23.13 0.21
C HIS A 218 -10.17 -23.51 0.26
N GLU A 219 -10.68 -23.94 1.41
CA GLU A 219 -12.11 -24.25 1.60
C GLU A 219 -13.01 -23.03 1.33
N LEU A 220 -12.60 -21.86 1.81
CA LEU A 220 -13.31 -20.61 1.57
C LEU A 220 -13.31 -20.24 0.08
N TRP A 221 -12.16 -20.35 -0.58
CA TRP A 221 -12.04 -20.16 -2.02
C TRP A 221 -13.00 -21.09 -2.78
N GLN A 222 -12.94 -22.41 -2.52
CA GLN A 222 -13.81 -23.40 -3.17
C GLN A 222 -15.30 -23.08 -2.99
N THR A 223 -15.69 -22.64 -1.79
CA THR A 223 -17.08 -22.28 -1.47
C THR A 223 -17.53 -21.04 -2.24
N CYS A 224 -16.67 -20.04 -2.36
CA CYS A 224 -16.99 -18.76 -2.99
C CYS A 224 -16.80 -18.75 -4.51
N THR A 225 -16.10 -19.74 -5.07
CA THR A 225 -15.85 -19.86 -6.52
C THR A 225 -16.26 -21.22 -7.06
N PRO A 226 -17.54 -21.62 -6.94
CA PRO A 226 -17.98 -22.95 -7.35
C PRO A 226 -17.88 -23.10 -8.87
N GLY A 227 -17.15 -24.12 -9.33
CA GLY A 227 -16.99 -24.43 -10.76
C GLY A 227 -15.85 -23.70 -11.47
N ALA A 228 -14.98 -23.00 -10.72
CA ALA A 228 -13.63 -22.68 -11.17
C ALA A 228 -12.83 -23.98 -11.36
#